data_AF-A0A497XL82-F1
#
_entry.id   AF-A0A497XL82-F1
#
_cell.length_a   1.000
_cell.length_b   1.000
_cell.length_c   1.000
_cell.angle_alpha   90.00
_cell.angle_beta   90.00
_cell.angle_gamma   90.00
#
_symmetry.space_group_name_H-M   'P 1'
#
loop_
_entity.id
_entity.type
_entity.pdbx_description
1 polymer ?
#
loop_
_entity_poly.entity_id
_entity_poly.type
_entity_poly.pdbx_seq_one_letter_code
_entity_poly.pdbx_strand_id
1 'polypeptide(L)'
;MELTTPQKGKWKRLKAEIIERPFIAYSMGLSPKDIERLFLGGYPTLKELDELLAKMLDVREAKIERLRPVLTRVVGHRGSAQFAAKIHTDSMSIKYIIDKRYKSVPSHDLISRIEIYLNYLCDFELSLEYQTEAKLFFSGKIEELSLKASKVSASINTLPGYLEKIKVFDKKNTSQHYGDKYAIGSLTYHLDKAIEDLQEMRLEVETILENLIDV
;
A
#
# COMPACT_ATOMS: atom_id res chain seq x y z
N MET A 1 40.82 -9.44 9.95
CA MET A 1 40.12 -10.75 10.06
C MET A 1 39.20 -10.90 8.88
N GLU A 2 39.27 -12.02 8.18
CA GLU A 2 38.34 -12.33 7.09
C GLU A 2 36.92 -12.58 7.64
N LEU A 3 35.89 -12.22 6.85
CA LEU A 3 34.51 -12.45 7.25
C LEU A 3 34.18 -13.95 7.28
N THR A 4 33.53 -14.37 8.36
CA THR A 4 32.90 -15.70 8.49
C THR A 4 31.70 -15.84 7.53
N THR A 5 31.25 -17.07 7.27
CA THR A 5 30.08 -17.34 6.41
C THR A 5 28.83 -16.56 6.82
N PRO A 6 28.45 -16.47 8.11
CA PRO A 6 27.32 -15.65 8.54
C PRO A 6 27.50 -14.15 8.23
N GLN A 7 28.71 -13.62 8.41
CA GLN A 7 29.02 -12.21 8.14
C GLN A 7 28.97 -11.90 6.64
N LYS A 8 29.47 -12.82 5.79
CA LYS A 8 29.29 -12.72 4.32
C LYS A 8 27.81 -12.70 3.94
N GLY A 9 26.97 -13.46 4.65
CA GLY A 9 25.52 -13.44 4.48
C GLY A 9 24.88 -12.09 4.85
N LYS A 10 25.27 -11.50 5.99
CA LYS A 10 24.82 -10.15 6.39
C LYS A 10 25.20 -9.10 5.35
N TRP A 11 26.45 -9.15 4.87
CA TRP A 11 26.93 -8.24 3.82
C TRP A 11 26.10 -8.37 2.54
N LYS A 12 25.85 -9.59 2.06
CA LYS A 12 25.03 -9.81 0.85
C LYS A 12 23.63 -9.19 0.97
N ARG A 13 22.98 -9.34 2.14
CA ARG A 13 21.65 -8.76 2.38
C ARG A 13 21.68 -7.23 2.39
N LEU A 14 22.63 -6.65 3.13
CA LEU A 14 22.82 -5.21 3.19
C LEU A 14 23.10 -4.64 1.78
N LYS A 15 23.99 -5.29 1.03
CA LYS A 15 24.33 -4.90 -0.34
C LYS A 15 23.10 -4.92 -1.26
N ALA A 16 22.29 -5.98 -1.18
CA ALA A 16 21.06 -6.09 -1.97
C ALA A 16 20.08 -4.95 -1.65
N GLU A 17 19.90 -4.63 -0.37
CA GLU A 17 18.99 -3.58 0.07
C GLU A 17 19.40 -2.18 -0.40
N ILE A 18 20.71 -1.90 -0.40
CA ILE A 18 21.24 -0.64 -0.94
C ILE A 18 21.14 -0.59 -2.48
N ILE A 19 21.34 -1.72 -3.17
CA ILE A 19 21.18 -1.78 -4.64
C ILE A 19 19.73 -1.51 -5.03
N GLU A 20 18.79 -2.11 -4.32
CA GLU A 20 17.36 -1.92 -4.54
C GLU A 20 16.95 -0.46 -4.26
N ARG A 21 17.61 0.19 -3.29
CA ARG A 21 17.28 1.54 -2.82
C ARG A 21 18.55 2.41 -2.69
N PRO A 22 19.10 2.91 -3.80
CA PRO A 22 20.39 3.59 -3.81
C PRO A 22 20.46 4.83 -2.89
N PHE A 23 19.34 5.54 -2.71
CA PHE A 23 19.26 6.70 -1.83
C PHE A 23 19.57 6.39 -0.36
N ILE A 24 19.38 5.13 0.07
CA ILE A 24 19.75 4.71 1.43
C ILE A 24 21.25 4.87 1.69
N ALA A 25 22.10 4.64 0.68
CA ALA A 25 23.55 4.82 0.84
C ALA A 25 23.90 6.26 1.24
N TYR A 26 23.19 7.23 0.65
CA TYR A 26 23.35 8.65 0.99
C TYR A 26 22.81 8.96 2.39
N SER A 27 21.66 8.39 2.77
CA SER A 27 21.10 8.52 4.13
C SER A 27 22.01 7.93 5.22
N MET A 28 22.80 6.91 4.87
CA MET A 28 23.84 6.34 5.74
C MET A 28 25.13 7.21 5.79
N GLY A 29 25.17 8.32 5.05
CA GLY A 29 26.32 9.22 4.96
C GLY A 29 27.51 8.60 4.24
N LEU A 30 27.29 7.69 3.28
CA LEU A 30 28.36 7.12 2.46
C LEU A 30 28.70 8.09 1.32
N SER A 31 29.99 8.35 1.13
CA SER A 31 30.43 9.13 -0.02
C SER A 31 30.34 8.30 -1.31
N PRO A 32 30.28 8.94 -2.49
CA PRO A 32 30.34 8.21 -3.77
C PRO A 32 31.54 7.27 -3.88
N LYS A 33 32.69 7.65 -3.30
CA LYS A 33 33.90 6.80 -3.25
C LYS A 33 33.73 5.58 -2.34
N ASP A 34 33.05 5.74 -1.21
CA ASP A 34 32.76 4.63 -0.30
C ASP A 34 31.82 3.63 -0.96
N ILE A 35 30.79 4.14 -1.65
CA ILE A 35 29.87 3.33 -2.44
C ILE A 35 30.68 2.58 -3.50
N GLU A 36 31.42 3.26 -4.36
CA GLU A 36 32.22 2.63 -5.41
C GLU A 36 33.15 1.52 -4.85
N ARG A 37 33.87 1.81 -3.77
CA ARG A 37 34.74 0.85 -3.07
C ARG A 37 33.97 -0.35 -2.54
N LEU A 38 32.82 -0.13 -1.87
CA LEU A 38 32.03 -1.20 -1.28
C LEU A 38 31.33 -2.06 -2.35
N PHE A 39 30.92 -1.47 -3.47
CA PHE A 39 30.20 -2.17 -4.51
C PHE A 39 31.10 -2.88 -5.53
N LEU A 40 32.30 -2.32 -5.82
CA LEU A 40 33.28 -2.88 -6.76
C LEU A 40 34.44 -3.64 -6.10
N GLY A 41 34.81 -3.31 -4.86
CA GLY A 41 36.09 -3.69 -4.23
C GLY A 41 36.10 -4.95 -3.34
N GLY A 42 35.03 -5.75 -3.34
CA GLY A 42 34.98 -7.02 -2.57
C GLY A 42 34.20 -6.93 -1.26
N TYR A 43 34.61 -7.68 -0.23
CA TYR A 43 33.94 -7.73 1.07
C TYR A 43 34.52 -6.67 2.03
N PRO A 44 33.70 -5.96 2.81
CA PRO A 44 34.18 -5.05 3.84
C PRO A 44 34.89 -5.82 4.96
N THR A 45 35.67 -5.10 5.78
CA THR A 45 36.15 -5.64 7.06
C THR A 45 34.98 -5.88 8.02
N LEU A 46 35.20 -6.68 9.08
CA LEU A 46 34.17 -6.90 10.10
C LEU A 46 33.71 -5.59 10.76
N LYS A 47 34.67 -4.73 11.12
CA LYS A 47 34.38 -3.44 11.74
C LYS A 47 33.53 -2.57 10.81
N GLU A 48 33.91 -2.45 9.54
CA GLU A 48 33.13 -1.70 8.55
C GLU A 48 31.73 -2.30 8.35
N LEU A 49 31.60 -3.62 8.32
CA LEU A 49 30.30 -4.28 8.21
C LEU A 49 29.39 -3.94 9.39
N ASP A 50 29.91 -4.00 10.62
CA ASP A 50 29.14 -3.68 11.82
C ASP A 50 28.75 -2.18 11.85
N GLU A 51 29.65 -1.28 11.46
CA GLU A 51 29.36 0.16 11.31
C GLU A 51 28.25 0.42 10.27
N LEU A 52 28.31 -0.25 9.12
CA LEU A 52 27.29 -0.12 8.08
C LEU A 52 25.93 -0.67 8.54
N LEU A 53 25.91 -1.79 9.26
CA LEU A 53 24.68 -2.35 9.82
C LEU A 53 24.06 -1.41 10.86
N ALA A 54 24.87 -0.79 11.71
CA ALA A 54 24.40 0.21 12.67
C ALA A 54 23.77 1.42 11.96
N LYS A 55 24.48 2.00 10.97
CA LYS A 55 23.95 3.12 10.17
C LYS A 55 22.63 2.78 9.47
N MET A 56 22.49 1.56 8.95
CA MET A 56 21.24 1.10 8.33
C MET A 56 20.09 1.06 9.35
N LEU A 57 20.36 0.63 10.59
CA LEU A 57 19.36 0.66 11.66
C LEU A 57 18.97 2.10 12.02
N ASP A 58 19.95 3.00 12.14
CA ASP A 58 19.68 4.42 12.43
C ASP A 58 18.77 5.07 11.37
N VAL A 59 19.02 4.78 10.08
CA VAL A 59 18.16 5.26 8.98
C VAL A 59 16.72 4.76 9.12
N ARG A 60 16.54 3.47 9.46
CA ARG A 60 15.20 2.90 9.67
C ARG A 60 14.51 3.48 10.89
N GLU A 61 15.24 3.68 12.00
CA GLU A 61 14.71 4.29 13.21
C GLU A 61 14.26 5.73 12.98
N ALA A 62 15.06 6.51 12.25
CA ALA A 62 14.69 7.89 11.89
C ALA A 62 13.37 7.93 11.10
N LYS A 63 13.17 6.99 10.16
CA LYS A 63 11.90 6.87 9.41
C LYS A 63 10.74 6.46 10.30
N ILE A 64 10.94 5.51 11.20
CA ILE A 64 9.91 5.07 12.15
C ILE A 64 9.49 6.22 13.07
N GLU A 65 10.43 7.02 13.56
CA GLU A 65 10.11 8.19 14.37
C GLU A 65 9.33 9.25 13.60
N ARG A 66 9.58 9.41 12.29
CA ARG A 66 8.77 10.26 11.41
C ARG A 66 7.35 9.72 11.21
N LEU A 67 7.21 8.40 11.05
CA LEU A 67 5.94 7.72 10.83
C LEU A 67 5.02 7.69 12.07
N ARG A 68 5.60 7.51 13.25
CA ARG A 68 4.88 7.21 14.49
C ARG A 68 3.81 8.25 14.87
N PRO A 69 4.06 9.57 14.83
CA PRO A 69 3.04 10.57 15.14
C PRO A 69 1.85 10.51 14.19
N VAL A 70 2.11 10.29 12.90
CA VAL A 70 1.07 10.20 11.86
C VAL A 70 0.25 8.93 12.04
N LEU A 71 0.90 7.79 12.25
CA LEU A 71 0.22 6.53 12.56
C LEU A 71 -0.65 6.65 13.81
N THR A 72 -0.16 7.29 14.86
CA THR A 72 -0.91 7.48 16.11
C THR A 72 -2.16 8.33 15.86
N ARG A 73 -2.05 9.40 15.08
CA ARG A 73 -3.13 10.34 14.77
C ARG A 73 -4.17 9.77 13.80
N VAL A 74 -3.72 9.19 12.69
CA VAL A 74 -4.58 8.78 11.56
C VAL A 74 -5.15 7.38 11.78
N VAL A 75 -4.32 6.46 12.29
CA VAL A 75 -4.69 5.04 12.41
C VAL A 75 -5.12 4.70 13.84
N GLY A 76 -4.29 5.08 14.81
CA GLY A 76 -4.45 4.71 16.22
C GLY A 76 -4.48 3.18 16.45
N HIS A 77 -4.67 2.78 17.71
CA HIS A 77 -4.72 1.35 18.06
C HIS A 77 -5.90 0.60 17.47
N ARG A 78 -7.06 1.26 17.37
CA ARG A 78 -8.30 0.65 16.89
C ARG A 78 -8.27 0.43 15.37
N GLY A 79 -7.68 1.36 14.61
CA GLY A 79 -7.52 1.23 13.16
C GLY A 79 -6.38 0.32 12.73
N SER A 80 -5.49 -0.09 13.64
CA SER A 80 -4.29 -0.86 13.31
C SER A 80 -4.56 -2.16 12.56
N ALA A 81 -5.69 -2.84 12.84
CA ALA A 81 -6.03 -4.09 12.16
C ALA A 81 -6.45 -3.86 10.69
N GLN A 82 -7.28 -2.85 10.45
CA GLN A 82 -7.73 -2.48 9.10
C GLN A 82 -6.55 -1.95 8.27
N PHE A 83 -5.73 -1.08 8.87
CA PHE A 83 -4.52 -0.56 8.22
C PHE A 83 -3.54 -1.69 7.86
N ALA A 84 -3.26 -2.59 8.80
CA ALA A 84 -2.34 -3.70 8.56
C ALA A 84 -2.82 -4.63 7.44
N ALA A 85 -4.13 -4.88 7.34
CA ALA A 85 -4.69 -5.66 6.24
C ALA A 85 -4.46 -5.00 4.87
N LYS A 86 -4.58 -3.66 4.80
CA LYS A 86 -4.39 -2.89 3.56
C LYS A 86 -2.96 -2.87 3.05
N ILE A 87 -1.99 -2.98 3.95
CA ILE A 87 -0.57 -3.05 3.59
C ILE A 87 0.01 -4.47 3.71
N HIS A 88 -0.85 -5.49 3.86
CA HIS A 88 -0.47 -6.90 3.96
C HIS A 88 0.57 -7.19 5.05
N THR A 89 0.31 -6.75 6.27
CA THR A 89 1.15 -7.01 7.44
C THR A 89 0.33 -7.42 8.66
N ASP A 90 0.99 -7.77 9.76
CA ASP A 90 0.31 -8.11 11.01
C ASP A 90 -0.05 -6.85 11.81
N SER A 91 -1.22 -6.87 12.45
CA SER A 91 -1.70 -5.71 13.23
C SER A 91 -0.81 -5.38 14.44
N MET A 92 -0.02 -6.33 14.93
CA MET A 92 0.87 -6.11 16.06
C MET A 92 2.09 -5.29 15.67
N SER A 93 2.63 -5.46 14.46
CA SER A 93 3.71 -4.63 13.91
C SER A 93 3.34 -3.15 13.93
N ILE A 94 2.12 -2.79 13.53
CA ILE A 94 1.64 -1.40 13.55
C ILE A 94 1.48 -0.87 14.97
N LYS A 95 0.89 -1.67 15.87
CA LYS A 95 0.77 -1.30 17.30
C LYS A 95 2.14 -1.12 17.95
N TYR A 96 3.10 -1.99 17.66
CA TYR A 96 4.45 -1.90 18.19
C TYR A 96 5.23 -0.70 17.67
N ILE A 97 4.98 -0.26 16.43
CA ILE A 97 5.52 1.01 15.93
C ILE A 97 4.90 2.19 16.69
N ILE A 98 3.58 2.22 16.85
CA ILE A 98 2.85 3.27 17.59
C ILE A 98 3.38 3.36 19.04
N ASP A 99 3.50 2.22 19.71
CA ASP A 99 3.93 2.13 21.11
C ASP A 99 5.44 2.20 21.33
N LYS A 100 6.24 2.16 20.25
CA LYS A 100 7.70 1.98 20.31
C LYS A 100 8.12 0.72 21.11
N ARG A 101 7.43 -0.40 20.86
CA ARG A 101 7.64 -1.70 21.53
C ARG A 101 8.10 -2.83 20.60
N TYR A 102 8.65 -2.49 19.44
CA TYR A 102 9.15 -3.49 18.50
C TYR A 102 10.42 -4.16 19.04
N LYS A 103 10.53 -5.49 18.89
CA LYS A 103 11.71 -6.26 19.32
C LYS A 103 12.92 -6.05 18.40
N SER A 104 12.66 -5.73 17.14
CA SER A 104 13.64 -5.43 16.11
C SER A 104 13.09 -4.33 15.24
N VAL A 105 13.95 -3.42 14.79
CA VAL A 105 13.57 -2.31 13.91
C VAL A 105 12.92 -2.86 12.63
N PRO A 106 11.69 -2.44 12.28
CA PRO A 106 11.04 -2.75 11.00
C PRO A 106 11.96 -2.65 9.78
N SER A 107 11.79 -3.55 8.82
CA SER A 107 12.52 -3.55 7.55
C SER A 107 12.11 -2.37 6.67
N HIS A 108 12.97 -2.00 5.69
CA HIS A 108 12.61 -0.97 4.71
C HIS A 108 11.37 -1.32 3.88
N ASP A 109 11.11 -2.62 3.65
CA ASP A 109 9.88 -3.08 2.98
C ASP A 109 8.60 -2.81 3.79
N LEU A 110 8.64 -3.01 5.11
CA LEU A 110 7.48 -2.67 5.95
C LEU A 110 7.32 -1.15 6.06
N ILE A 111 8.44 -0.43 6.22
CA ILE A 111 8.44 1.03 6.30
C ILE A 111 7.91 1.64 5.00
N SER A 112 8.34 1.18 3.83
CA SER A 112 7.89 1.70 2.53
C SER A 112 6.40 1.51 2.34
N ARG A 113 5.87 0.31 2.65
CA ARG A 113 4.43 0.03 2.57
C ARG A 113 3.61 0.92 3.50
N ILE A 114 4.11 1.22 4.70
CA ILE A 114 3.46 2.15 5.62
C ILE A 114 3.49 3.57 5.05
N GLU A 115 4.65 4.06 4.59
CA GLU A 115 4.78 5.41 4.03
C GLU A 115 3.87 5.61 2.81
N ILE A 116 3.89 4.67 1.86
CA ILE A 116 3.06 4.70 0.65
C ILE A 116 1.57 4.73 0.99
N TYR A 117 1.15 3.91 1.95
CA TYR A 117 -0.27 3.90 2.31
C TYR A 117 -0.69 5.12 3.12
N LEU A 118 0.19 5.70 3.93
CA LEU A 118 -0.09 6.99 4.58
C LEU A 118 -0.09 8.14 3.59
N ASN A 119 0.74 8.09 2.56
CA ASN A 119 0.72 9.06 1.46
C ASN A 119 -0.66 9.02 0.79
N TYR A 120 -1.11 7.83 0.39
CA TYR A 120 -2.44 7.63 -0.16
C TYR A 120 -3.60 8.09 0.76
N LEU A 121 -3.46 7.98 2.09
CA LEU A 121 -4.54 8.32 3.03
C LEU A 121 -4.56 9.78 3.49
N CYS A 122 -3.40 10.44 3.55
CA CYS A 122 -3.27 11.74 4.21
C CYS A 122 -2.08 12.58 3.72
N ASP A 123 -1.66 12.38 2.46
CA ASP A 123 -0.61 13.13 1.78
C ASP A 123 0.71 13.16 2.57
N PHE A 124 1.00 12.06 3.27
CA PHE A 124 2.29 11.89 3.95
C PHE A 124 3.44 11.95 2.94
N GLU A 125 4.46 12.75 3.22
CA GLU A 125 5.62 12.92 2.35
C GLU A 125 6.44 11.62 2.24
N LEU A 126 6.56 11.09 1.03
CA LEU A 126 7.32 9.86 0.79
C LEU A 126 8.83 10.09 0.88
N SER A 127 9.54 9.10 1.42
CA SER A 127 11.00 9.09 1.30
C SER A 127 11.43 8.85 -0.16
N LEU A 128 12.48 9.52 -0.60
CA LEU A 128 12.99 9.45 -1.99
C LEU A 128 13.30 8.02 -2.45
N GLU A 129 13.77 7.16 -1.56
CA GLU A 129 14.09 5.76 -1.89
C GLU A 129 12.87 4.89 -2.22
N TYR A 130 11.64 5.37 -1.99
CA TYR A 130 10.42 4.57 -2.16
C TYR A 130 9.58 4.96 -3.37
N GLN A 131 10.09 5.85 -4.24
CA GLN A 131 9.36 6.30 -5.43
C GLN A 131 9.00 5.16 -6.39
N THR A 132 9.86 4.15 -6.52
CA THR A 132 9.60 3.00 -7.40
C THR A 132 8.49 2.12 -6.83
N GLU A 133 8.55 1.81 -5.53
CA GLU A 133 7.52 1.05 -4.83
C GLU A 133 6.18 1.78 -4.84
N ALA A 134 6.18 3.11 -4.72
CA ALA A 134 4.98 3.93 -4.84
C ALA A 134 4.32 3.76 -6.23
N LYS A 135 5.10 3.84 -7.32
CA LYS A 135 4.58 3.61 -8.68
C LYS A 135 3.93 2.24 -8.84
N LEU A 136 4.54 1.19 -8.29
CA LEU A 136 3.96 -0.15 -8.31
C LEU A 136 2.65 -0.23 -7.51
N PHE A 137 2.61 0.40 -6.33
CA PHE A 137 1.40 0.46 -5.52
C PHE A 137 0.24 1.15 -6.25
N PHE A 138 0.48 2.34 -6.82
CA PHE A 138 -0.54 3.07 -7.57
C PHE A 138 -0.97 2.34 -8.85
N SER A 139 -0.05 1.64 -9.52
CA SER A 139 -0.41 0.79 -10.67
C SER A 139 -1.36 -0.34 -10.26
N GLY A 140 -1.09 -1.01 -9.14
CA GLY A 140 -2.01 -2.02 -8.58
C GLY A 140 -3.38 -1.45 -8.21
N LYS A 141 -3.43 -0.21 -7.71
CA LYS A 141 -4.71 0.50 -7.45
C LYS A 141 -5.50 0.76 -8.72
N ILE A 142 -4.83 1.14 -9.81
CA ILE A 142 -5.47 1.31 -11.13
C ILE A 142 -6.01 -0.03 -11.66
N GLU A 143 -5.31 -1.14 -11.43
CA GLU A 143 -5.80 -2.48 -11.77
C GLU A 143 -7.05 -2.86 -10.95
N GLU A 144 -7.05 -2.60 -9.63
CA GLU A 144 -8.22 -2.81 -8.77
C GLU A 144 -9.44 -2.00 -9.25
N LEU A 145 -9.22 -0.73 -9.62
CA LEU A 145 -10.25 0.14 -10.20
C LEU A 145 -10.76 -0.41 -11.54
N SER A 146 -9.88 -0.95 -12.39
CA SER A 146 -10.25 -1.56 -13.67
C SER A 146 -11.14 -2.79 -13.48
N LEU A 147 -10.84 -3.62 -12.46
CA LEU A 147 -11.67 -4.75 -12.07
C LEU A 147 -13.03 -4.30 -11.53
N LYS A 148 -13.06 -3.23 -10.73
CA LYS A 148 -14.31 -2.65 -10.21
C LYS A 148 -15.17 -2.08 -11.33
N ALA A 149 -14.57 -1.35 -12.28
CA ALA A 149 -15.24 -0.84 -13.48
C ALA A 149 -15.91 -1.98 -14.28
N SER A 150 -15.20 -3.11 -14.42
CA SER A 150 -15.72 -4.29 -15.12
C SER A 150 -16.94 -4.89 -14.42
N LYS A 151 -16.95 -4.92 -13.08
CA LYS A 151 -18.11 -5.40 -12.28
C LYS A 151 -19.32 -4.46 -12.40
N VAL A 152 -19.08 -3.14 -12.38
CA VAL A 152 -20.13 -2.14 -12.60
C VAL A 152 -20.73 -2.30 -13.99
N SER A 153 -19.89 -2.40 -15.03
CA SER A 153 -20.32 -2.64 -16.41
C SER A 153 -21.18 -3.90 -16.52
N ALA A 154 -20.72 -5.02 -15.93
CA ALA A 154 -21.50 -6.25 -15.89
C ALA A 154 -22.87 -6.07 -15.22
N SER A 155 -22.92 -5.35 -14.09
CA SER A 155 -24.17 -5.08 -13.37
C SER A 155 -25.14 -4.25 -14.22
N ILE A 156 -24.65 -3.19 -14.87
CA ILE A 156 -25.45 -2.35 -15.78
C ILE A 156 -25.98 -3.16 -16.97
N ASN A 157 -25.17 -4.06 -17.53
CA ASN A 157 -25.58 -4.91 -18.65
C ASN A 157 -26.71 -5.89 -18.31
N THR A 158 -26.98 -6.15 -17.03
CA THR A 158 -28.13 -6.99 -16.61
C THR A 158 -29.46 -6.22 -16.55
N LEU A 159 -29.43 -4.88 -16.47
CA LEU A 159 -30.61 -4.04 -16.31
C LEU A 159 -31.66 -4.20 -17.42
N PRO A 160 -31.29 -4.32 -18.72
CA PRO A 160 -32.27 -4.55 -19.78
C PRO A 160 -33.15 -5.80 -19.53
N GLY A 161 -32.57 -6.88 -18.99
CA GLY A 161 -33.31 -8.10 -18.67
C GLY A 161 -34.34 -7.93 -17.54
N TYR A 162 -34.09 -7.02 -16.60
CA TYR A 162 -35.10 -6.63 -15.60
C TYR A 162 -36.20 -5.77 -16.23
N LEU A 163 -35.85 -4.83 -17.11
CA LEU A 163 -36.82 -3.99 -17.82
C LEU A 163 -37.76 -4.80 -18.72
N GLU A 164 -37.26 -5.87 -19.35
CA GLU A 164 -38.09 -6.78 -20.14
C GLU A 164 -39.16 -7.50 -19.31
N LYS A 165 -38.81 -7.89 -18.08
CA LYS A 165 -39.76 -8.55 -17.16
C LYS A 165 -40.89 -7.62 -16.70
N ILE A 166 -40.65 -6.31 -16.68
CA ILE A 166 -41.61 -5.29 -16.21
C ILE A 166 -42.65 -4.90 -17.29
N LYS A 167 -42.49 -5.34 -18.54
CA LYS A 167 -43.33 -4.89 -19.68
C LYS A 167 -44.81 -5.33 -19.62
N VAL A 168 -45.19 -6.26 -18.75
CA VAL A 168 -46.58 -6.77 -18.65
C VAL A 168 -47.14 -6.51 -17.25
N PHE A 169 -47.38 -5.23 -16.94
CA PHE A 169 -47.92 -4.81 -15.64
C PHE A 169 -49.43 -5.05 -15.58
N ASP A 170 -49.87 -6.14 -14.98
CA ASP A 170 -51.29 -6.40 -14.70
C ASP A 170 -51.57 -6.40 -13.19
N LYS A 171 -52.10 -5.27 -12.69
CA LYS A 171 -52.49 -5.12 -11.28
C LYS A 171 -53.62 -6.06 -10.84
N LYS A 172 -54.37 -6.65 -11.77
CA LYS A 172 -55.47 -7.57 -11.45
C LYS A 172 -54.98 -9.01 -11.26
N ASN A 173 -53.79 -9.35 -11.75
CA ASN A 173 -53.16 -10.65 -11.53
C ASN A 173 -52.17 -10.57 -10.36
N THR A 174 -52.58 -11.04 -9.19
CA THR A 174 -51.84 -10.88 -7.93
C THR A 174 -50.43 -11.48 -7.96
N SER A 175 -50.23 -12.64 -8.60
CA SER A 175 -48.90 -13.27 -8.71
C SER A 175 -47.95 -12.46 -9.60
N GLN A 176 -48.48 -11.91 -10.69
CA GLN A 176 -47.72 -11.07 -11.63
C GLN A 176 -47.35 -9.72 -10.99
N HIS A 177 -48.28 -9.12 -10.22
CA HIS A 177 -48.01 -7.91 -9.44
C HIS A 177 -46.85 -8.07 -8.43
N TYR A 178 -46.76 -9.21 -7.73
CA TYR A 178 -45.63 -9.50 -6.83
C TYR A 178 -44.32 -9.70 -7.59
N GLY A 179 -44.35 -10.39 -8.74
CA GLY A 179 -43.19 -10.58 -9.61
C GLY A 179 -42.64 -9.27 -10.17
N ASP A 180 -43.52 -8.39 -10.65
CA ASP A 180 -43.15 -7.07 -11.18
C ASP A 180 -42.58 -6.17 -10.08
N LYS A 181 -43.17 -6.18 -8.88
CA LYS A 181 -42.67 -5.42 -7.73
C LYS A 181 -41.27 -5.88 -7.31
N TYR A 182 -41.01 -7.18 -7.34
CA TYR A 182 -39.68 -7.74 -7.07
C TYR A 182 -38.66 -7.37 -8.17
N ALA A 183 -39.06 -7.41 -9.45
CA ALA A 183 -38.21 -7.03 -10.56
C ALA A 183 -37.83 -5.54 -10.51
N ILE A 184 -38.79 -4.66 -10.19
CA ILE A 184 -38.54 -3.22 -9.98
C ILE A 184 -37.60 -3.01 -8.78
N GLY A 185 -37.86 -3.67 -7.64
CA GLY A 185 -37.00 -3.57 -6.46
C GLY A 185 -35.56 -4.03 -6.74
N SER A 186 -35.40 -5.11 -7.49
CA SER A 186 -34.08 -5.61 -7.92
C SER A 186 -33.39 -4.63 -8.87
N LEU A 187 -34.13 -4.07 -9.84
CA LEU A 187 -33.61 -3.05 -10.76
C LEU A 187 -33.08 -1.83 -10.01
N THR A 188 -33.87 -1.30 -9.07
CA THR A 188 -33.48 -0.16 -8.23
C THR A 188 -32.24 -0.48 -7.40
N TYR A 189 -32.20 -1.66 -6.75
CA TYR A 189 -31.02 -2.09 -5.98
C TYR A 189 -29.74 -2.15 -6.83
N HIS A 190 -29.82 -2.73 -8.03
CA HIS A 190 -28.64 -2.83 -8.91
C HIS A 190 -28.19 -1.46 -9.45
N LEU A 191 -29.13 -0.55 -9.73
CA LEU A 191 -28.82 0.83 -10.11
C LEU A 191 -28.14 1.59 -8.97
N ASP A 192 -28.71 1.53 -7.77
CA ASP A 192 -28.18 2.22 -6.59
C ASP A 192 -26.76 1.72 -6.28
N LYS A 193 -26.56 0.39 -6.31
CA LYS A 193 -25.24 -0.21 -6.09
C LYS A 193 -24.21 0.21 -7.15
N ALA A 194 -24.61 0.29 -8.42
CA ALA A 194 -23.73 0.76 -9.49
C ALA A 194 -23.35 2.24 -9.32
N ILE A 195 -24.28 3.08 -8.86
CA ILE A 195 -24.03 4.50 -8.57
C ILE A 195 -23.04 4.63 -7.41
N GLU A 196 -23.26 3.91 -6.31
CA GLU A 196 -22.33 3.88 -5.17
C GLU A 196 -20.91 3.47 -5.60
N ASP A 197 -20.79 2.38 -6.36
CA ASP A 197 -19.50 1.86 -6.79
C ASP A 197 -18.77 2.86 -7.71
N LEU A 198 -19.49 3.57 -8.60
CA LEU A 198 -18.93 4.64 -9.43
C LEU A 198 -18.50 5.86 -8.63
N GLN A 199 -19.26 6.25 -7.60
CA GLN A 199 -18.89 7.34 -6.71
C GLN A 199 -17.63 7.02 -5.93
N GLU A 200 -17.53 5.81 -5.37
CA GLU A 200 -16.32 5.34 -4.69
C GLU A 200 -15.11 5.30 -5.65
N MET A 201 -15.30 4.80 -6.88
CA MET A 201 -14.23 4.79 -7.89
C MET A 201 -13.74 6.20 -8.23
N ARG A 202 -14.67 7.16 -8.36
CA ARG A 202 -14.31 8.55 -8.64
C ARG A 202 -13.43 9.12 -7.54
N LEU A 203 -13.80 8.93 -6.27
CA LEU A 203 -13.01 9.40 -5.14
C LEU A 203 -11.61 8.78 -5.13
N GLU A 204 -11.50 7.47 -5.39
CA GLU A 204 -10.21 6.78 -5.45
C GLU A 204 -9.34 7.26 -6.62
N VAL A 205 -9.92 7.58 -7.78
CA VAL A 205 -9.20 8.22 -8.91
C VAL A 205 -8.70 9.61 -8.56
N GLU A 206 -9.54 10.43 -7.89
CA GLU A 206 -9.15 11.78 -7.45
C GLU A 206 -7.95 11.70 -6.48
N THR A 207 -8.00 10.80 -5.49
CA THR A 207 -6.89 10.56 -4.56
C THR A 207 -5.61 10.10 -5.26
N ILE A 208 -5.69 9.20 -6.24
CA ILE A 208 -4.52 8.76 -7.00
C ILE A 208 -3.94 9.93 -7.81
N LEU A 209 -4.79 10.75 -8.43
CA LEU A 209 -4.36 11.88 -9.24
C LEU A 209 -3.59 12.90 -8.41
N GLU A 210 -4.10 13.25 -7.22
CA GLU A 210 -3.43 14.16 -6.28
C GLU A 210 -2.04 13.65 -5.89
N ASN A 211 -1.90 12.34 -5.65
CA ASN A 211 -0.63 11.74 -5.23
C ASN A 211 0.34 11.45 -6.38
N LEU A 212 -0.10 11.48 -7.64
CA LEU A 212 0.77 11.32 -8.82
C LEU A 212 1.44 12.63 -9.25
N ILE A 213 0.91 13.80 -8.85
CA ILE A 213 1.41 15.11 -9.30
C ILE A 213 2.72 15.50 -8.58
N ASP A 214 3.03 14.87 -7.44
CA ASP A 214 4.18 15.23 -6.60
C ASP A 214 5.35 14.19 -6.61
N VAL A 215 5.36 13.23 -7.55
CA VAL A 215 6.43 12.19 -7.68
C VAL A 215 7.38 12.45 -8.85
#